data_AF-A0A2H0TZ98-F1
#
_entry.id   AF-A0A2H0TZ98-F1
#
_cell.length_a   1.000
_cell.length_b   1.000
_cell.length_c   1.000
_cell.angle_alpha   90.00
_cell.angle_beta   90.00
_cell.angle_gamma   90.00
#
_symmetry.space_group_name_H-M   'P 1'
#
loop_
_entity.id
_entity.type
_entity.pdbx_description
1 polymer ?
#
loop_
_entity_poly.entity_id
_entity_poly.type
_entity_poly.pdbx_seq_one_letter_code
_entity_poly.pdbx_strand_id
1 'polypeptide(L)' 'MLNFAEELNQEQLEVIHNGDGPCLVLAGAGSGKTRTITYRVAYLLEHGVEPEQILLLTFTNKAAK' A
#
# COMPACT_ATOMS: atom_id res chain seq x y z
N MET A 1 9.55 0.03 13.40
CA MET A 1 9.79 0.42 12.01
C MET A 1 9.88 -0.85 11.20
N LEU A 2 8.98 -1.04 10.24
CA LEU A 2 8.96 -2.21 9.36
C LEU A 2 10.15 -2.17 8.40
N ASN A 3 10.74 -3.34 8.12
CA ASN A 3 11.73 -3.45 7.06
C ASN A 3 11.02 -3.76 5.73
N PHE A 4 10.58 -2.71 5.04
CA PHE A 4 9.84 -2.83 3.77
C PHE A 4 10.63 -3.57 2.69
N ALA A 5 11.96 -3.43 2.67
CA ALA A 5 12.83 -4.01 1.64
C ALA A 5 13.00 -5.53 1.76
N GLU A 6 12.82 -6.10 2.95
CA GLU A 6 12.80 -7.55 3.14
C GLU A 6 11.46 -8.17 2.70
N GLU A 7 10.39 -7.37 2.76
CA GLU A 7 9.04 -7.83 2.50
C GLU A 7 8.64 -7.64 1.03
N LEU A 8 9.14 -6.59 0.37
CA LEU A 8 8.60 -6.13 -0.91
C LEU A 8 9.65 -6.12 -2.02
N ASN A 9 9.21 -6.35 -3.25
CA ASN A 9 10.07 -6.19 -4.41
C ASN A 9 10.23 -4.70 -4.77
N GLN A 10 11.14 -4.42 -5.71
CA GLN A 10 11.47 -3.05 -6.13
C GLN A 10 10.25 -2.27 -6.65
N GLU A 11 9.42 -2.87 -7.50
CA GLU A 11 8.23 -2.21 -8.05
C GLU A 11 7.21 -1.85 -6.95
N GLN A 12 7.04 -2.72 -5.95
CA GLN A 12 6.15 -2.48 -4.81
C GLN A 12 6.70 -1.38 -3.89
N LEU A 13 8.01 -1.34 -3.68
CA LEU A 13 8.68 -0.27 -2.91
C LEU A 13 8.52 1.08 -3.61
N GLU A 14 8.63 1.13 -4.94
CA GLU A 14 8.42 2.35 -5.70
C GLU A 14 7.02 2.94 -5.49
N VAL A 15 5.98 2.09 -5.48
CA VAL A 15 4.60 2.51 -5.16
C VAL A 15 4.51 3.08 -3.75
N ILE A 16 5.24 2.51 -2.79
CA ILE A 16 5.17 2.92 -1.39
C ILE A 16 5.88 4.25 -1.15
N HIS A 17 7.06 4.43 -1.74
CA HIS A 17 7.95 5.56 -1.50
C HIS A 17 7.62 6.76 -2.39
N ASN A 18 7.08 6.54 -3.59
CA ASN A 18 6.82 7.59 -4.58
C ASN A 18 5.32 7.75 -4.90
N GLY A 19 4.44 7.24 -4.03
CA GLY A 19 2.99 7.27 -4.20
C GLY A 19 2.31 8.53 -3.65
N ASP A 20 3.00 9.65 -3.54
CA ASP A 20 2.42 10.90 -3.06
C ASP A 20 1.64 11.60 -4.17
N GLY A 21 0.47 12.15 -3.82
CA GLY A 21 -0.49 12.68 -4.80
C GLY A 21 -1.20 11.59 -5.61
N PRO A 22 -1.84 11.94 -6.74
CA PRO A 22 -2.55 10.97 -7.58
C PRO A 22 -1.58 9.94 -8.20
N CYS A 23 -1.81 8.65 -7.94
CA CYS A 23 -0.99 7.55 -8.44
C CYS A 23 -1.87 6.44 -9.05
N LEU A 24 -1.48 5.89 -10.20
CA LEU A 24 -2.12 4.73 -10.84
C LEU A 24 -1.13 3.56 -10.88
N VAL A 25 -1.52 2.43 -10.29
CA VAL A 25 -0.72 1.20 -10.27
C VAL A 25 -1.40 0.14 -11.13
N LEU A 26 -0.77 -0.24 -12.24
CA LEU A 26 -1.24 -1.29 -13.13
C LEU A 26 -0.48 -2.59 -12.84
N ALA A 27 -1.20 -3.64 -12.43
CA ALA A 27 -0.56 -4.92 -12.12
C ALA A 27 -1.45 -6.14 -12.35
N GLY A 28 -0.86 -7.20 -12.89
CA GLY A 28 -1.53 -8.47 -13.21
C GLY A 28 -2.04 -9.24 -11.99
N ALA A 29 -2.80 -10.31 -12.22
CA ALA A 29 -3.21 -11.22 -11.13
C ALA A 29 -1.98 -11.81 -10.41
N GLY A 30 -2.05 -11.96 -9.09
CA GLY A 30 -0.95 -12.53 -8.29
C GLY A 30 0.25 -11.60 -8.04
N SER A 31 0.25 -10.37 -8.57
CA SER A 31 1.38 -9.42 -8.41
C SER A 31 1.53 -8.80 -7.01
N GLY A 32 0.67 -9.17 -6.06
CA GLY A 32 0.71 -8.63 -4.69
C GLY A 32 0.05 -7.27 -4.49
N LYS A 33 -0.87 -6.82 -5.37
CA LYS A 33 -1.62 -5.53 -5.23
C LYS A 33 -2.12 -5.24 -3.82
N THR A 34 -2.79 -6.21 -3.19
CA THR A 34 -3.31 -6.08 -1.83
C THR A 34 -2.17 -5.89 -0.82
N ARG A 35 -1.08 -6.65 -0.95
CA ARG A 35 0.11 -6.50 -0.10
C ARG A 35 0.69 -5.10 -0.25
N THR A 36 0.88 -4.63 -1.48
CA THR A 36 1.41 -3.28 -1.75
C THR A 36 0.59 -2.19 -1.08
N ILE A 37 -0.75 -2.22 -1.20
CA ILE A 37 -1.58 -1.17 -0.60
C ILE A 37 -1.64 -1.26 0.93
N THR A 38 -1.59 -2.47 1.51
CA THR A 38 -1.46 -2.65 2.96
C THR A 38 -0.15 -2.06 3.48
N TYR A 39 0.97 -2.32 2.81
CA TYR A 39 2.26 -1.75 3.20
C TYR A 39 2.36 -0.25 2.94
N ARG A 40 1.65 0.30 1.93
CA ARG A 40 1.52 1.75 1.76
C ARG A 40 0.83 2.39 2.96
N VAL A 41 -0.23 1.78 3.48
CA VAL A 41 -0.87 2.28 4.72
C VAL A 41 0.10 2.22 5.89
N ALA A 42 0.79 1.10 6.08
CA ALA A 42 1.79 0.98 7.15
C ALA A 42 2.88 2.06 7.04
N TYR A 43 3.36 2.33 5.82
CA TYR A 43 4.32 3.40 5.56
C TYR A 43 3.77 4.78 5.94
N LEU A 44 2.54 5.13 5.53
CA LEU A 44 1.92 6.41 5.87
C LEU A 44 1.77 6.59 7.40
N LEU A 45 1.37 5.54 8.11
CA LEU A 45 1.28 5.54 9.57
C LEU A 45 2.66 5.76 10.23
N GLU A 46 3.71 5.08 9.74
CA GLU A 46 5.08 5.29 10.24
C GLU A 46 5.61 6.70 9.96
N HIS A 47 5.05 7.40 8.96
CA HIS A 47 5.39 8.79 8.62
C HIS A 47 4.44 9.81 9.26
N GLY A 48 3.61 9.39 10.22
CA GLY A 48 2.80 10.30 11.05
C GLY A 48 1.49 10.74 10.43
N VAL A 49 0.99 10.04 9.39
CA VAL A 49 -0.38 10.25 8.92
C VAL A 49 -1.35 9.61 9.91
N GLU A 50 -2.34 10.38 10.35
CA GLU A 50 -3.34 9.86 11.29
C GLU A 50 -4.25 8.84 10.60
N PRO A 51 -4.60 7.70 11.24
CA PRO A 51 -5.42 6.66 10.64
C PRO A 51 -6.75 7.17 10.06
N GLU A 52 -7.37 8.15 10.71
CA GLU A 52 -8.65 8.74 10.30
C GLU A 52 -8.54 9.54 8.99
N GLN A 53 -7.32 9.86 8.55
CA GLN A 53 -7.05 10.52 7.27
C GLN A 53 -6.86 9.52 6.12
N ILE A 54 -6.91 8.20 6.38
CA ILE A 54 -6.68 7.14 5.40
C ILE A 54 -7.99 6.42 5.08
N LEU A 55 -8.41 6.46 3.82
CA LEU A 55 -9.56 5.71 3.31
C LEU A 55 -9.10 4.62 2.34
N LEU A 56 -9.42 3.36 2.64
CA LEU A 56 -9.28 2.23 1.72
C LEU A 56 -10.65 1.76 1.24
N LEU A 57 -10.79 1.59 -0.06
CA LEU A 57 -12.03 1.10 -0.69
C LEU A 57 -11.74 -0.15 -1.52
N THR A 58 -12.67 -1.10 -1.46
CA THR A 58 -12.63 -2.33 -2.25
C THR A 58 -14.07 -2.79 -2.54
N PHE A 59 -14.23 -3.63 -3.56
CA PHE A 59 -15.56 -4.04 -4.03
C PHE A 59 -16.30 -4.99 -3.09
N THR A 60 -15.59 -5.83 -2.34
CA THR A 60 -16.22 -6.89 -1.55
C THR A 60 -15.87 -6.76 -0.08
N ASN A 61 -16.85 -7.02 0.78
CA ASN A 61 -16.62 -7.10 2.23
C ASN A 61 -15.58 -8.15 2.60
N LYS A 62 -15.40 -9.20 1.79
CA LYS A 62 -14.35 -10.21 2.01
C LYS A 62 -12.95 -9.64 1.84
N ALA A 63 -12.76 -8.69 0.92
CA ALA A 63 -11.46 -8.04 0.72
C ALA A 63 -11.21 -6.91 1.74
N ALA A 64 -12.25 -6.43 2.41
CA ALA A 64 -12.17 -5.39 3.44
C ALA A 64 -11.96 -5.95 4.87
N LYS A 65 -12.16 -7.26 5.08
CA LYS A 65 -11.93 -7.96 6.35
C LYS A 65 -10.56 -8.60 6.35
#